data_AF-A0A7M7TBM7-F1
#
_entry.id   AF-A0A7M7TBM7-F1
#
_cell.length_a   1.000
_cell.length_b   1.000
_cell.length_c   1.000
_cell.angle_alpha   90.00
_cell.angle_beta   90.00
_cell.angle_gamma   90.00
#
_symmetry.space_group_name_H-M   'P 1'
#
loop_
_entity.id
_entity.type
_entity.pdbx_description
1 polymer ?
#
loop_
_entity_poly.entity_id
_entity_poly.type
_entity_poly.pdbx_seq_one_letter_code
_entity_poly.pdbx_strand_id
1 'polypeptide(L)'
;MPDIFIYANCPNFQEKKKEYNKSMELFDSRYFIINNTCMKLLGIWPYSSHVKNYLRRCGLGLFLLSCYLPQFIPLYMYFGEDMDQMIQNIGVILYVFGTSVKLITGVTAKDRMKIVYEKTARDFQTIVDKEERNILFEYSERGRTLSITFIIYMWIALAIYVGLPMGPLVLDYFIPLQNGSRERGFVWKGEYLVDPDKYYLTIYAVELFSSVLSVTILSSVGPMYQAIVEHCLGLFVIVKFRLQICTRGGKKAEEESYRLIVKIIRLHNDIIEFTRIIEASYTSYFFIEMDITISLVTLISVNASIFDTAPDRLLEIMLLIFVQNFH
;
A
#
# COMPACT_ATOMS: atom_id res chain seq x y z
N MET A 1 23.20 34.14 -20.12
CA MET A 1 21.99 33.80 -19.33
C MET A 1 20.64 34.35 -19.87
N PRO A 2 20.44 34.65 -21.18
CA PRO A 2 19.10 35.05 -21.67
C PRO A 2 18.18 33.86 -22.03
N ASP A 3 18.73 32.66 -22.26
CA ASP A 3 17.94 31.53 -22.80
C ASP A 3 16.96 30.90 -21.80
N ILE A 4 17.18 31.05 -20.49
CA ILE A 4 16.28 30.49 -19.45
C ILE A 4 14.95 31.25 -19.38
N PHE A 5 14.94 32.55 -19.67
CA PHE A 5 13.72 33.37 -19.64
C PHE A 5 12.80 33.12 -20.84
N ILE A 6 13.34 32.70 -21.99
CA ILE A 6 12.55 32.40 -23.19
C ILE A 6 11.79 31.08 -23.02
N TYR A 7 12.41 30.06 -22.39
CA TYR A 7 11.72 28.79 -22.07
C TYR A 7 10.61 28.96 -21.02
N ALA A 8 10.76 29.90 -20.07
CA ALA A 8 9.75 30.17 -19.06
C ALA A 8 8.49 30.85 -19.65
N ASN A 9 8.60 31.62 -20.74
CA ASN A 9 7.48 32.30 -21.39
C ASN A 9 6.88 31.53 -22.57
N CYS A 10 7.27 30.28 -22.79
CA CYS A 10 6.64 29.43 -23.79
C CYS A 10 5.20 29.11 -23.32
N PRO A 11 4.13 29.39 -24.09
CA PRO A 11 2.75 29.15 -23.67
C PRO A 11 2.51 27.69 -23.24
N ASN A 12 3.20 26.75 -23.89
CA ASN A 12 3.18 25.32 -23.59
C ASN A 12 3.83 24.97 -22.21
N PHE A 13 4.80 25.77 -21.74
CA PHE A 13 5.42 25.61 -20.43
C PHE A 13 4.54 26.18 -19.31
N GLN A 14 3.89 27.32 -19.55
CA GLN A 14 2.96 27.93 -18.60
C GLN A 14 1.68 27.10 -18.42
N GLU A 15 1.15 26.51 -19.50
CA GLU A 15 0.03 25.57 -19.42
C GLU A 15 0.39 24.30 -18.63
N LYS A 16 1.54 23.67 -18.93
CA LYS A 16 2.03 22.53 -18.14
C LYS A 16 2.23 22.87 -16.67
N LYS A 17 2.74 24.07 -16.36
CA LYS A 17 2.91 24.54 -14.98
C LYS A 17 1.57 24.75 -14.28
N LYS A 18 0.55 25.25 -14.98
CA LYS A 18 -0.81 25.43 -14.46
C LYS A 18 -1.52 24.09 -14.23
N GLU A 19 -1.39 23.14 -15.16
CA GLU A 19 -1.89 21.78 -14.99
C GLU A 19 -1.20 21.06 -13.82
N TYR A 20 0.11 21.23 -13.67
CA TYR A 20 0.89 20.72 -12.53
C TYR A 20 0.40 21.26 -11.19
N ASN A 21 0.23 22.58 -11.07
CA ASN A 21 -0.22 23.21 -9.83
C ASN A 21 -1.62 22.74 -9.43
N LYS A 22 -2.54 22.65 -10.39
CA LYS A 22 -3.90 22.15 -10.14
C LYS A 22 -3.96 20.66 -9.81
N SER A 23 -3.09 19.86 -10.44
CA SER A 23 -2.97 18.45 -10.09
C SER A 23 -2.54 18.30 -8.63
N MET A 24 -1.59 19.13 -8.18
CA MET A 24 -1.17 19.14 -6.78
C MET A 24 -2.30 19.53 -5.82
N GLU A 25 -3.10 20.55 -6.17
CA GLU A 25 -4.27 20.97 -5.37
C GLU A 25 -5.28 19.82 -5.16
N LEU A 26 -5.53 18.99 -6.18
CA LEU A 26 -6.42 17.83 -6.03
C LEU A 26 -5.83 16.79 -5.07
N PHE A 27 -4.54 16.47 -5.20
CA PHE A 27 -3.91 15.46 -4.35
C PHE A 27 -3.62 15.95 -2.92
N ASP A 28 -3.66 17.26 -2.70
CA ASP A 28 -3.67 17.87 -1.36
C ASP A 28 -5.09 18.09 -0.81
N SER A 29 -6.13 17.74 -1.59
CA SER A 29 -7.52 17.77 -1.12
C SER A 29 -7.82 16.66 -0.13
N ARG A 30 -8.94 16.82 0.59
CA ARG A 30 -9.44 15.87 1.59
C ARG A 30 -9.49 14.41 1.10
N TYR A 31 -9.78 14.20 -0.18
CA TYR A 31 -9.97 12.87 -0.77
C TYR A 31 -8.67 12.06 -0.89
N PHE A 32 -7.54 12.72 -1.14
CA PHE A 32 -6.27 12.06 -1.46
C PHE A 32 -5.11 12.42 -0.53
N ILE A 33 -5.28 13.41 0.37
CA ILE A 33 -4.19 13.94 1.20
C ILE A 33 -3.48 12.87 2.04
N ILE A 34 -4.22 11.90 2.57
CA ILE A 34 -3.65 10.80 3.39
C ILE A 34 -2.74 9.94 2.52
N ASN A 35 -3.28 9.43 1.40
CA ASN A 35 -2.55 8.57 0.46
C ASN A 35 -1.33 9.30 -0.12
N ASN A 36 -1.49 10.56 -0.53
CA ASN A 36 -0.43 11.41 -1.02
C ASN A 36 0.69 11.60 0.03
N THR A 37 0.31 11.84 1.29
CA THR A 37 1.28 11.98 2.39
C THR A 37 2.06 10.68 2.61
N CYS A 38 1.39 9.53 2.65
CA CYS A 38 2.03 8.21 2.76
C CYS A 38 3.01 7.96 1.59
N MET A 39 2.64 8.30 0.35
CA MET A 39 3.52 8.16 -0.81
C MET A 39 4.71 9.11 -0.77
N LYS A 40 4.52 10.34 -0.27
CA LYS A 40 5.59 11.33 -0.07
C LYS A 40 6.58 10.85 0.98
N LEU A 41 6.11 10.26 2.09
CA LEU A 41 6.96 9.72 3.16
C LEU A 41 7.90 8.62 2.64
N LEU A 42 7.37 7.68 1.85
CA LEU A 42 8.17 6.61 1.24
C LEU A 42 9.05 7.07 0.07
N GLY A 43 8.93 8.35 -0.34
CA GLY A 43 9.64 8.89 -1.50
C GLY A 43 9.17 8.29 -2.82
N ILE A 44 7.97 7.70 -2.89
CA ILE A 44 7.40 7.12 -4.11
C ILE A 44 6.71 8.19 -4.96
N TRP A 45 6.19 9.24 -4.32
CA TRP A 45 5.44 10.31 -4.97
C TRP A 45 6.17 10.89 -6.20
N PRO A 46 5.52 10.96 -7.37
CA PRO A 46 6.22 11.27 -8.61
C PRO A 46 6.77 12.69 -8.70
N TYR A 47 6.16 13.64 -7.99
CA TYR A 47 6.43 15.07 -8.12
C TYR A 47 7.40 15.62 -7.06
N SER A 48 7.87 14.82 -6.11
CA SER A 48 8.87 15.27 -5.12
C SER A 48 10.30 15.20 -5.66
N SER A 49 11.21 15.92 -4.99
CA SER A 49 12.63 16.01 -5.38
C SER A 49 13.26 14.62 -5.59
N HIS A 50 13.82 14.40 -6.78
CA HIS A 50 14.44 13.12 -7.17
C HIS A 50 15.55 12.69 -6.21
N VAL A 51 16.41 13.61 -5.76
CA VAL A 51 17.51 13.31 -4.85
C VAL A 51 16.99 12.88 -3.47
N LYS A 52 16.02 13.61 -2.91
CA LYS A 52 15.41 13.26 -1.61
C LYS A 52 14.70 11.91 -1.67
N ASN A 53 13.96 11.67 -2.75
CA ASN A 53 13.28 10.39 -2.97
C ASN A 53 14.28 9.24 -3.11
N TYR A 54 15.35 9.43 -3.88
CA TYR A 54 16.38 8.42 -4.06
C TYR A 54 17.05 8.05 -2.73
N LEU A 55 17.45 9.03 -1.92
CA LEU A 55 18.03 8.80 -0.60
C LEU A 55 17.08 8.03 0.33
N ARG A 56 15.79 8.41 0.36
CA ARG A 56 14.77 7.69 1.15
C ARG A 56 14.65 6.24 0.71
N ARG A 57 14.53 5.98 -0.59
CA ARG A 57 14.41 4.62 -1.16
C ARG A 57 15.65 3.77 -0.87
N CYS A 58 16.85 4.34 -0.98
CA CYS A 58 18.09 3.64 -0.64
C CYS A 58 18.13 3.29 0.85
N GLY A 59 17.78 4.23 1.73
CA GLY A 59 17.70 3.97 3.17
C GLY A 59 16.69 2.88 3.52
N LEU A 60 15.48 2.95 2.96
CA LEU A 60 14.44 1.93 3.14
C LEU A 60 14.90 0.56 2.61
N GLY A 61 15.51 0.51 1.43
CA GLY A 61 16.01 -0.73 0.84
C GLY A 61 17.14 -1.37 1.64
N LEU A 62 18.11 -0.58 2.11
CA LEU A 62 19.20 -1.06 2.97
C LEU A 62 18.66 -1.57 4.32
N PHE A 63 17.67 -0.88 4.88
CA PHE A 63 17.04 -1.32 6.11
C PHE A 63 16.29 -2.64 5.92
N LEU A 64 15.46 -2.77 4.89
CA LEU A 64 14.79 -4.04 4.56
C LEU A 64 15.80 -5.16 4.31
N LEU A 65 16.94 -4.87 3.67
CA LEU A 65 18.01 -5.85 3.50
C LEU A 65 18.58 -6.31 4.85
N SER A 66 18.79 -5.38 5.79
CA SER A 66 19.28 -5.71 7.12
C SER A 66 18.31 -6.57 7.93
N CYS A 67 17.00 -6.45 7.68
CA CYS A 67 15.97 -7.27 8.30
C CYS A 67 16.04 -8.76 7.92
N TYR A 68 16.62 -9.10 6.77
CA TYR A 68 16.75 -10.49 6.35
C TYR A 68 17.84 -11.26 7.11
N LEU A 69 18.93 -10.60 7.50
CA LEU A 69 20.09 -11.28 8.09
C LEU A 69 19.73 -12.08 9.36
N PRO A 70 19.01 -11.49 10.35
CA PRO A 70 18.61 -12.23 11.55
C PRO A 70 17.62 -13.36 11.29
N GLN A 71 16.97 -13.36 10.12
CA GLN A 71 15.95 -14.35 9.76
C GLN A 71 16.53 -15.54 8.98
N PHE A 72 17.63 -15.33 8.24
CA PHE A 72 18.31 -16.42 7.52
C PHE A 72 19.19 -17.29 8.42
N ILE A 73 19.78 -16.74 9.48
CA ILE A 73 20.64 -17.48 10.42
C ILE A 73 19.87 -18.64 11.11
N PRO A 74 18.66 -18.42 11.66
CA PRO A 74 17.81 -19.46 12.23
C PRO A 74 17.50 -20.61 11.28
N LEU A 75 17.36 -20.35 9.98
CA LEU A 75 17.03 -21.40 9.00
C LEU A 75 18.11 -22.48 8.91
N TYR A 76 19.37 -22.10 9.11
CA TYR A 76 20.46 -23.07 9.14
C TYR A 76 20.57 -23.74 10.51
N MET A 77 20.39 -22.99 11.59
CA MET A 77 20.56 -23.48 12.96
C MET A 77 19.45 -24.46 13.39
N TYR A 78 18.19 -24.17 13.06
CA TYR A 78 17.04 -24.97 13.50
C TYR A 78 16.63 -26.05 12.51
N PHE A 79 17.36 -26.21 11.41
CA PHE A 79 17.05 -27.24 10.41
C PHE A 79 17.15 -28.64 11.01
N GLY A 80 16.01 -29.31 11.16
CA GLY A 80 15.93 -30.65 11.74
C GLY A 80 15.96 -30.70 13.27
N GLU A 81 16.09 -29.56 13.96
CA GLU A 81 16.00 -29.47 15.43
C GLU A 81 14.65 -28.91 15.88
N ASP A 82 14.33 -27.68 15.44
CA ASP A 82 13.06 -27.01 15.76
C ASP A 82 12.39 -26.52 14.48
N MET A 83 11.57 -27.40 13.91
CA MET A 83 10.86 -27.13 12.67
C MET A 83 9.79 -26.06 12.84
N ASP A 84 9.22 -25.88 14.04
CA ASP A 84 8.20 -24.85 14.34
C ASP A 84 8.81 -23.46 14.21
N GLN A 85 9.97 -23.27 14.85
CA GLN A 85 10.69 -22.01 14.83
C GLN A 85 11.17 -21.71 13.41
N MET A 86 11.72 -22.70 12.70
CA MET A 86 12.13 -22.54 11.31
C MET A 86 10.97 -22.07 10.41
N ILE A 87 9.78 -22.68 10.51
CA ILE A 87 8.60 -22.30 9.73
C ILE A 87 8.17 -20.84 10.02
N GLN A 88 8.25 -20.41 11.29
CA GLN A 88 7.96 -19.02 11.66
C GLN A 88 8.93 -18.03 11.00
N ASN A 89 10.23 -18.32 11.03
CA ASN A 89 11.24 -17.48 10.37
C ASN A 89 11.05 -17.44 8.83
N ILE A 90 10.67 -18.55 8.21
CA ILE A 90 10.29 -18.57 6.77
C ILE A 90 9.08 -17.63 6.54
N GLY A 91 8.08 -17.67 7.42
CA GLY A 91 6.94 -16.76 7.35
C GLY A 91 7.33 -15.29 7.41
N VAL A 92 8.23 -14.91 8.33
CA VAL A 92 8.75 -13.54 8.43
C VAL A 92 9.55 -13.16 7.18
N ILE A 93 10.37 -14.06 6.61
CA ILE A 93 11.10 -13.82 5.37
C ILE A 93 10.15 -13.51 4.21
N LEU A 94 9.09 -14.33 4.06
CA LEU A 94 8.06 -14.12 3.03
C LEU A 94 7.32 -12.79 3.22
N TYR A 95 7.04 -12.40 4.47
CA TYR A 95 6.43 -11.11 4.80
C TYR A 95 7.33 -9.91 4.43
N VAL A 96 8.62 -9.96 4.80
CA VAL A 96 9.60 -8.92 4.43
C VAL A 96 9.80 -8.87 2.91
N PHE A 97 9.72 -10.03 2.25
CA PHE A 97 9.76 -10.13 0.79
C PHE A 97 8.56 -9.45 0.13
N GLY A 98 7.33 -9.71 0.58
CA GLY A 98 6.14 -9.01 0.09
C GLY A 98 6.23 -7.49 0.28
N THR A 99 6.69 -7.05 1.46
CA THR A 99 6.94 -5.63 1.74
C THR A 99 7.94 -5.01 0.76
N SER A 100 9.02 -5.74 0.45
CA SER A 100 10.06 -5.33 -0.50
C SER A 100 9.51 -5.22 -1.92
N VAL A 101 8.76 -6.24 -2.36
CA VAL A 101 8.11 -6.26 -3.68
C VAL A 101 7.18 -5.05 -3.82
N LYS A 102 6.38 -4.73 -2.80
CA LYS A 102 5.45 -3.59 -2.82
C LYS A 102 6.17 -2.24 -2.96
N LEU A 103 7.30 -2.06 -2.27
CA LEU A 103 8.15 -0.88 -2.42
C LEU A 103 8.73 -0.77 -3.83
N ILE A 104 9.22 -1.88 -4.38
CA ILE A 104 9.76 -1.97 -5.75
C ILE A 104 8.67 -1.66 -6.78
N THR A 105 7.47 -2.21 -6.62
CA THR A 105 6.30 -1.92 -7.46
C THR A 105 5.99 -0.43 -7.45
N GLY A 106 5.92 0.20 -6.29
CA GLY A 106 5.68 1.65 -6.20
C GLY A 106 6.74 2.47 -6.95
N VAL A 107 8.01 2.04 -6.89
CA VAL A 107 9.12 2.71 -7.59
C VAL A 107 9.06 2.50 -9.10
N THR A 108 8.78 1.29 -9.56
CA THR A 108 8.75 0.92 -10.99
C THR A 108 7.50 1.42 -11.70
N ALA A 109 6.34 1.40 -11.02
CA ALA A 109 5.07 1.91 -11.52
C ALA A 109 4.99 3.45 -11.51
N LYS A 110 5.95 4.14 -10.87
CA LYS A 110 5.94 5.60 -10.65
C LYS A 110 5.56 6.41 -11.89
N ASP A 111 6.21 6.16 -13.02
CA ASP A 111 6.03 6.99 -14.23
C ASP A 111 4.68 6.69 -14.90
N ARG A 112 4.22 5.44 -14.86
CA ARG A 112 2.88 5.06 -15.35
C ARG A 112 1.79 5.68 -14.48
N MET A 113 1.95 5.59 -13.15
CA MET A 113 1.01 6.18 -12.20
C MET A 113 0.97 7.70 -12.25
N LYS A 114 2.07 8.36 -12.65
CA LYS A 114 2.05 9.80 -12.91
C LYS A 114 1.02 10.17 -13.98
N ILE A 115 0.96 9.42 -15.10
CA ILE A 115 -0.01 9.64 -16.18
C ILE A 115 -1.44 9.49 -15.66
N VAL A 116 -1.67 8.45 -14.84
CA VAL A 116 -2.95 8.20 -14.16
C VAL A 116 -3.33 9.40 -13.29
N TYR A 117 -2.42 9.90 -12.46
CA TYR A 117 -2.67 11.04 -11.58
C TYR A 117 -2.99 12.34 -12.35
N GLU A 118 -2.27 12.61 -13.44
CA GLU A 118 -2.54 13.76 -14.31
C GLU A 118 -3.92 13.63 -14.98
N LYS A 119 -4.29 12.42 -15.43
CA LYS A 119 -5.60 12.17 -16.03
C LYS A 119 -6.73 12.33 -15.00
N THR A 120 -6.58 11.78 -13.80
CA THR A 120 -7.51 12.02 -12.69
C THR A 120 -7.69 13.52 -12.41
N ALA A 121 -6.58 14.27 -12.31
CA ALA A 121 -6.65 15.71 -12.10
C ALA A 121 -7.36 16.48 -13.23
N ARG A 122 -7.21 16.03 -14.48
CA ARG A 122 -7.93 16.58 -15.64
C ARG A 122 -9.42 16.24 -15.60
N ASP A 123 -9.79 15.02 -15.21
CA ASP A 123 -11.20 14.62 -15.12
C ASP A 123 -11.97 15.51 -14.14
N PHE A 124 -11.39 15.80 -12.97
CA PHE A 124 -11.95 16.74 -11.98
C PHE A 124 -12.11 18.17 -12.49
N GLN A 125 -11.38 18.57 -13.53
CA GLN A 125 -11.47 19.90 -14.14
C GLN A 125 -12.44 19.94 -15.33
N THR A 126 -12.54 18.85 -16.08
CA THR A 126 -13.34 18.77 -17.31
C THR A 126 -14.79 18.43 -17.02
N ILE A 127 -15.07 17.71 -15.93
CA ILE A 127 -16.42 17.33 -15.51
C ILE A 127 -17.04 18.48 -14.70
N VAL A 128 -17.83 19.30 -15.39
CA VAL A 128 -18.45 20.52 -14.84
C VAL A 128 -19.92 20.31 -14.44
N ASP A 129 -20.59 19.31 -15.03
CA ASP A 129 -21.99 19.02 -14.71
C ASP A 129 -22.15 18.67 -13.22
N LYS A 130 -23.21 19.20 -12.60
CA LYS A 130 -23.41 19.10 -11.14
C LYS A 130 -23.63 17.66 -10.69
N GLU A 131 -24.43 16.89 -11.44
CA GLU A 131 -24.74 15.50 -11.08
C GLU A 131 -23.52 14.60 -11.31
N GLU A 132 -22.82 14.79 -12.44
CA GLU A 132 -21.57 14.06 -12.72
C GLU A 132 -20.47 14.36 -11.68
N ARG A 133 -20.36 15.61 -11.26
CA ARG A 133 -19.40 16.01 -10.23
C ARG A 133 -19.76 15.46 -8.85
N ASN A 134 -21.06 15.35 -8.53
CA ASN A 134 -21.52 14.71 -7.31
C ASN A 134 -21.14 13.22 -7.28
N ILE A 135 -21.32 12.51 -8.40
CA ILE A 135 -20.86 11.12 -8.56
C ILE A 135 -19.35 11.03 -8.33
N LEU A 136 -18.57 11.93 -8.92
CA LEU A 136 -17.10 11.92 -8.78
C LEU A 136 -16.66 12.09 -7.31
N PHE A 137 -17.30 13.02 -6.58
CA PHE A 137 -17.01 13.22 -5.17
C PHE A 137 -17.48 12.06 -4.29
N GLU A 138 -18.61 11.45 -4.59
CA GLU A 138 -19.11 10.27 -3.87
C GLU A 138 -18.11 9.11 -3.95
N TYR A 139 -17.64 8.79 -5.16
CA TYR A 139 -16.64 7.73 -5.35
C TYR A 139 -15.27 8.09 -4.74
N SER A 140 -14.92 9.38 -4.72
CA SER A 140 -13.70 9.85 -4.05
C SER A 140 -13.77 9.74 -2.53
N GLU A 141 -14.92 10.05 -1.92
CA GLU A 141 -15.15 9.79 -0.49
C GLU A 141 -15.17 8.29 -0.19
N ARG A 142 -15.71 7.47 -1.10
CA ARG A 142 -15.65 6.00 -0.96
C ARG A 142 -14.21 5.51 -0.96
N GLY A 143 -13.40 5.95 -1.92
CA GLY A 143 -11.96 5.61 -1.98
C GLY A 143 -11.19 6.09 -0.76
N ARG A 144 -11.48 7.29 -0.26
CA ARG A 144 -10.91 7.79 0.99
C ARG A 144 -11.33 6.96 2.20
N THR A 145 -12.60 6.58 2.29
CA THR A 145 -13.12 5.77 3.40
C THR A 145 -12.43 4.41 3.42
N LEU A 146 -12.36 3.73 2.26
CA LEU A 146 -11.61 2.47 2.13
C LEU A 146 -10.14 2.62 2.50
N SER A 147 -9.50 3.71 2.06
CA SER A 147 -8.10 4.02 2.41
C SER A 147 -7.90 4.17 3.92
N ILE A 148 -8.75 4.96 4.59
CA ILE A 148 -8.66 5.18 6.04
C ILE A 148 -8.95 3.88 6.81
N THR A 149 -10.00 3.16 6.43
CA THR A 149 -10.35 1.88 7.06
C THR A 149 -9.21 0.89 6.95
N PHE A 150 -8.59 0.78 5.78
CA PHE A 150 -7.44 -0.08 5.56
C PHE A 150 -6.24 0.32 6.43
N ILE A 151 -5.89 1.62 6.47
CA ILE A 151 -4.79 2.10 7.31
C ILE A 151 -5.06 1.79 8.78
N ILE A 152 -6.25 2.13 9.30
CA ILE A 152 -6.62 1.86 10.71
C ILE A 152 -6.50 0.37 11.02
N TYR A 153 -7.03 -0.48 10.15
CA TYR A 153 -6.95 -1.93 10.29
C TYR A 153 -5.49 -2.42 10.40
N MET A 154 -4.61 -1.95 9.51
CA MET A 154 -3.19 -2.33 9.51
C MET A 154 -2.47 -1.91 10.80
N TRP A 155 -2.78 -0.73 11.34
CA TRP A 155 -2.20 -0.25 12.59
C TRP A 155 -2.73 -1.00 13.82
N ILE A 156 -4.00 -1.40 13.82
CA ILE A 156 -4.56 -2.26 14.88
C ILE A 156 -3.89 -3.63 14.86
N ALA A 157 -3.77 -4.24 13.68
CA ALA A 157 -3.11 -5.55 13.54
C ALA A 157 -1.65 -5.50 14.01
N LEU A 158 -0.91 -4.43 13.67
CA LEU A 158 0.44 -4.18 14.18
C LEU A 158 0.48 -4.08 15.70
N ALA A 159 -0.44 -3.32 16.30
CA ALA A 159 -0.49 -3.13 17.74
C ALA A 159 -0.75 -4.44 18.49
N ILE A 160 -1.61 -5.30 17.94
CA ILE A 160 -1.85 -6.65 18.49
C ILE A 160 -0.59 -7.51 18.33
N TYR A 161 -0.02 -7.57 17.13
CA TYR A 161 1.13 -8.41 16.81
C TYR A 161 2.36 -8.09 17.67
N VAL A 162 2.66 -6.80 17.86
CA VAL A 162 3.73 -6.32 18.75
C VAL A 162 3.34 -6.48 20.22
N GLY A 163 2.05 -6.35 20.57
CA GLY A 163 1.59 -6.45 21.94
C GLY A 163 1.70 -7.86 22.53
N LEU A 164 1.53 -8.91 21.71
CA LEU A 164 1.61 -10.31 22.14
C LEU A 164 2.92 -10.65 22.88
N PRO A 165 4.12 -10.40 22.33
CA PRO A 165 5.38 -10.70 23.01
C PRO A 165 5.67 -9.83 24.25
N MET A 166 4.95 -8.70 24.43
CA MET A 166 5.06 -7.90 25.67
C MET A 166 4.25 -8.47 26.84
N GLY A 167 3.32 -9.39 26.58
CA GLY A 167 2.46 -10.00 27.60
C GLY A 167 3.23 -10.50 28.83
N PRO A 168 4.27 -11.33 28.66
CA PRO A 168 5.09 -11.84 29.77
C PRO A 168 5.69 -10.75 30.68
N LEU A 169 6.17 -9.63 30.10
CA LEU A 169 6.76 -8.51 30.86
C LEU A 169 5.72 -7.76 31.68
N VAL A 170 4.55 -7.51 31.08
CA VAL A 170 3.43 -6.86 31.76
C VAL A 170 2.94 -7.74 32.91
N LEU A 171 2.79 -9.05 32.65
CA LEU A 171 2.41 -10.00 33.68
C LEU A 171 3.46 -10.11 34.79
N ASP A 172 4.76 -10.06 34.49
CA ASP A 172 5.82 -10.09 35.52
C ASP A 172 5.81 -8.84 36.39
N TYR A 173 5.46 -7.68 35.83
CA TYR A 173 5.34 -6.43 36.58
C TYR A 173 4.14 -6.44 37.56
N PHE A 174 2.99 -6.97 37.14
CA PHE A 174 1.77 -7.00 37.97
C PHE A 174 1.65 -8.26 38.85
N ILE A 175 2.11 -9.40 38.36
CA ILE A 175 2.02 -10.72 38.99
C ILE A 175 3.37 -11.44 38.81
N PRO A 176 4.40 -11.03 39.59
CA PRO A 176 5.72 -11.64 39.51
C PRO A 176 5.66 -13.11 39.93
N LEU A 177 6.36 -13.97 39.18
CA LEU A 177 6.53 -15.36 39.57
C LEU A 177 7.47 -15.46 40.77
N GLN A 178 7.22 -16.45 41.65
CA GLN A 178 8.03 -16.66 42.86
C GLN A 178 9.46 -17.16 42.54
N ASN A 179 9.67 -17.82 41.40
CA ASN A 179 10.93 -18.45 41.02
C ASN A 179 11.39 -18.05 39.60
N GLY A 180 11.67 -16.76 39.40
CA GLY A 180 12.27 -16.25 38.15
C GLY A 180 11.34 -15.36 37.32
N SER A 181 11.80 -14.94 36.13
CA SER A 181 11.00 -14.20 35.15
C SER A 181 10.42 -15.15 34.10
N ARG A 182 9.28 -14.76 33.51
CA ARG A 182 8.72 -15.47 32.35
C ARG A 182 9.66 -15.37 31.15
N GLU A 183 9.60 -16.36 30.26
CA GLU A 183 10.33 -16.32 28.99
C GLU A 183 9.88 -15.10 28.19
N ARG A 184 10.85 -14.32 27.69
CA ARG A 184 10.56 -13.06 27.00
C ARG A 184 10.35 -13.33 25.52
N GLY A 185 9.21 -12.89 25.00
CA GLY A 185 8.91 -12.99 23.58
C GLY A 185 9.64 -11.94 22.75
N PHE A 186 9.96 -12.30 21.51
CA PHE A 186 10.42 -11.41 20.44
C PHE A 186 9.34 -11.32 19.36
N VAL A 187 9.27 -10.19 18.66
CA VAL A 187 8.26 -9.94 17.63
C VAL A 187 8.54 -10.78 16.38
N TRP A 188 9.79 -10.78 15.91
CA TRP A 188 10.19 -11.50 14.69
C TRP A 188 11.04 -12.74 14.97
N LYS A 189 11.41 -12.98 16.24
CA LYS A 189 12.20 -14.14 16.69
C LYS A 189 13.44 -14.36 15.81
N GLY A 190 14.12 -13.26 15.47
CA GLY A 190 15.35 -13.30 14.69
C GLY A 190 16.56 -13.64 15.57
N GLU A 191 17.57 -14.27 14.97
CA GLU A 191 18.86 -14.53 15.63
C GLU A 191 19.83 -13.37 15.36
N TYR A 192 20.16 -12.61 16.41
CA TYR A 192 20.99 -11.40 16.31
C TYR A 192 22.47 -11.62 16.66
N LEU A 193 22.91 -12.87 16.88
CA LEU A 193 24.30 -13.24 17.23
C LEU A 193 24.83 -12.53 18.49
N VAL A 194 23.91 -12.13 19.37
CA VAL A 194 24.17 -11.50 20.66
C VAL A 194 23.33 -12.19 21.71
N ASP A 195 23.74 -12.08 22.96
CA ASP A 195 22.98 -12.62 24.10
C ASP A 195 21.57 -11.99 24.14
N PRO A 196 20.50 -12.76 23.89
CA PRO A 196 19.15 -12.25 23.78
C PRO A 196 18.62 -11.72 25.12
N ASP A 197 19.06 -12.28 26.25
CA ASP A 197 18.60 -11.87 27.58
C ASP A 197 19.23 -10.53 27.99
N LYS A 198 20.52 -10.36 27.69
CA LYS A 198 21.26 -9.13 27.98
C LYS A 198 20.81 -7.96 27.10
N TYR A 199 20.53 -8.20 25.82
CA TYR A 199 20.20 -7.17 24.84
C TYR A 199 18.70 -7.12 24.47
N TYR A 200 17.86 -7.75 25.27
CA TYR A 200 16.41 -7.88 25.03
C TYR A 200 15.73 -6.59 24.55
N LEU A 201 15.86 -5.49 25.32
CA LEU A 201 15.20 -4.21 24.99
C LEU A 201 15.71 -3.62 23.67
N THR A 202 16.99 -3.83 23.34
CA THR A 202 17.59 -3.33 22.11
C THR A 202 17.08 -4.12 20.91
N ILE A 203 17.05 -5.45 21.00
CA ILE A 203 16.52 -6.34 19.95
C ILE A 203 15.04 -6.01 19.71
N TYR A 204 14.26 -5.96 20.79
CA TYR A 204 12.84 -5.64 20.73
C TYR A 204 12.57 -4.28 20.08
N ALA A 205 13.37 -3.24 20.40
CA ALA A 205 13.23 -1.93 19.79
C ALA A 205 13.52 -1.94 18.28
N VAL A 206 14.50 -2.74 17.83
CA VAL A 206 14.82 -2.91 16.40
C VAL A 206 13.69 -3.64 15.68
N GLU A 207 13.16 -4.72 16.25
CA GLU A 207 12.04 -5.47 15.66
C GLU A 207 10.74 -4.66 15.64
N LEU A 208 10.47 -3.88 16.69
CA LEU A 208 9.36 -2.93 16.74
C LEU A 208 9.48 -1.89 15.62
N PHE A 209 10.63 -1.24 15.50
CA PHE A 209 10.87 -0.26 14.46
C PHE A 209 10.73 -0.87 13.06
N SER A 210 11.23 -2.09 12.88
CA SER A 210 11.11 -2.85 11.63
C SER A 210 9.64 -3.13 11.28
N SER A 211 8.85 -3.54 12.27
CA SER A 211 7.42 -3.80 12.13
C SER A 211 6.64 -2.54 11.76
N VAL A 212 6.86 -1.43 12.47
CA VAL A 212 6.25 -0.12 12.17
C VAL A 212 6.58 0.34 10.76
N LEU A 213 7.84 0.20 10.35
CA LEU A 213 8.27 0.61 9.02
C LEU A 213 7.63 -0.26 7.93
N SER A 214 7.61 -1.58 8.12
CA SER A 214 6.98 -2.51 7.16
C SER A 214 5.50 -2.20 6.96
N VAL A 215 4.75 -1.97 8.04
CA VAL A 215 3.32 -1.60 7.98
C VAL A 215 3.11 -0.25 7.32
N THR A 216 4.01 0.71 7.53
CA THR A 216 3.97 2.01 6.83
C THR A 216 4.14 1.84 5.31
N ILE A 217 5.01 0.93 4.87
CA ILE A 217 5.19 0.60 3.45
C ILE A 217 3.93 -0.07 2.89
N LEU A 218 3.41 -1.07 3.60
CA LEU A 218 2.20 -1.81 3.21
C LEU A 218 0.97 -0.88 3.10
N SER A 219 0.86 0.09 4.01
CA SER A 219 -0.26 1.03 4.12
C SER A 219 -0.25 2.18 3.11
N SER A 220 0.75 2.27 2.22
CA SER A 220 0.91 3.42 1.32
C SER A 220 0.44 3.14 -0.11
N VAL A 221 0.94 2.06 -0.72
CA VAL A 221 0.71 1.78 -2.15
C VAL A 221 -0.71 1.27 -2.41
N GLY A 222 -1.23 0.38 -1.55
CA GLY A 222 -2.56 -0.21 -1.68
C GLY A 222 -3.70 0.82 -1.67
N PRO A 223 -3.80 1.68 -0.63
CA PRO A 223 -4.82 2.72 -0.57
C PRO A 223 -4.84 3.67 -1.75
N MET A 224 -3.66 4.03 -2.28
CA MET A 224 -3.58 4.88 -3.47
C MET A 224 -4.11 4.15 -4.71
N TYR A 225 -3.76 2.87 -4.90
CA TYR A 225 -4.33 2.04 -5.95
C TYR A 225 -5.86 2.00 -5.84
N GLN A 226 -6.40 1.71 -4.64
CA GLN A 226 -7.84 1.64 -4.42
C GLN A 226 -8.54 2.97 -4.72
N ALA A 227 -7.98 4.10 -4.27
CA ALA A 227 -8.56 5.42 -4.54
C ALA A 227 -8.62 5.73 -6.05
N ILE A 228 -7.64 5.27 -6.83
CA ILE A 228 -7.63 5.40 -8.28
C ILE A 228 -8.65 4.46 -8.95
N VAL A 229 -8.78 3.22 -8.47
CA VAL A 229 -9.83 2.30 -8.96
C VAL A 229 -11.22 2.87 -8.70
N GLU A 230 -11.44 3.44 -7.53
CA GLU A 230 -12.69 4.12 -7.18
C GLU A 230 -12.98 5.31 -8.09
N HIS A 231 -11.96 6.09 -8.46
CA HIS A 231 -12.09 7.13 -9.49
C HIS A 231 -12.54 6.54 -10.84
N CYS A 232 -11.95 5.42 -11.30
CA CYS A 232 -12.41 4.73 -12.53
C CYS A 232 -13.88 4.34 -12.46
N LEU A 233 -14.29 3.76 -11.33
CA LEU A 233 -15.68 3.33 -11.11
C LEU A 233 -16.63 4.52 -11.16
N GLY A 234 -16.25 5.65 -10.56
CA GLY A 234 -17.00 6.91 -10.68
C GLY A 234 -17.17 7.35 -12.13
N LEU A 235 -16.11 7.29 -12.94
CA LEU A 235 -16.19 7.59 -14.38
C LEU A 235 -17.11 6.64 -15.15
N PHE A 236 -17.10 5.33 -14.85
CA PHE A 236 -18.03 4.37 -15.45
C PHE A 236 -19.49 4.66 -15.07
N VAL A 237 -19.74 5.12 -13.83
CA VAL A 237 -21.08 5.55 -13.43
C VAL A 237 -21.51 6.81 -14.17
N ILE A 238 -20.60 7.76 -14.42
CA ILE A 238 -20.88 8.93 -15.27
C ILE A 238 -21.23 8.51 -16.70
N VAL A 239 -20.51 7.55 -17.29
CA VAL A 239 -20.84 6.96 -18.60
C VAL A 239 -22.26 6.37 -18.58
N LYS A 240 -22.61 5.60 -17.54
CA LYS A 240 -23.95 5.04 -17.36
C LYS A 240 -25.02 6.13 -17.24
N PHE A 241 -24.76 7.18 -16.47
CA PHE A 241 -25.66 8.32 -16.27
C PHE A 241 -25.94 9.04 -17.60
N ARG A 242 -24.90 9.38 -18.36
CA ARG A 242 -25.03 10.01 -19.69
C ARG A 242 -25.83 9.14 -20.65
N LEU A 243 -25.62 7.81 -20.63
CA LEU A 243 -26.35 6.87 -21.48
C LEU A 243 -27.85 6.79 -21.12
N GLN A 244 -28.19 6.85 -19.83
CA GLN A 244 -29.58 6.89 -19.38
C GLN A 244 -30.30 8.16 -19.85
N ILE A 245 -29.61 9.32 -19.84
CA ILE A 245 -30.14 10.58 -20.38
C ILE A 245 -30.43 10.44 -21.88
N CYS A 246 -29.50 9.86 -22.66
CA CYS A 246 -29.73 9.59 -24.09
C CYS A 246 -30.99 8.74 -24.33
N THR A 247 -31.21 7.72 -23.49
CA THR A 247 -32.28 6.74 -23.69
C THR A 247 -33.65 7.29 -23.25
N ARG A 248 -33.70 8.18 -22.25
CA ARG A 248 -34.93 8.77 -21.70
C ARG A 248 -35.37 10.06 -22.42
N GLY A 249 -34.44 10.78 -23.03
CA GLY A 249 -34.74 12.00 -23.80
C GLY A 249 -35.37 11.66 -25.15
N GLY A 250 -36.67 11.36 -25.16
CA GLY A 250 -37.42 11.05 -26.39
C GLY A 250 -37.16 12.06 -27.52
N LYS A 251 -37.11 11.58 -28.78
CA LYS A 251 -36.82 12.32 -30.03
C LYS A 251 -36.18 13.71 -29.85
N LYS A 252 -35.02 13.78 -29.18
CA LYS A 252 -34.11 14.91 -29.37
C LYS A 252 -33.68 14.97 -30.83
N ALA A 253 -33.32 16.15 -31.32
CA ALA A 253 -32.75 16.31 -32.64
C ALA A 253 -31.62 15.29 -32.82
N GLU A 254 -31.69 14.49 -33.87
CA GLU A 254 -30.81 13.34 -34.13
C GLU A 254 -29.32 13.69 -33.97
N GLU A 255 -28.96 14.93 -34.31
CA GLU A 255 -27.62 15.49 -34.20
C GLU A 255 -27.15 15.71 -32.73
N GLU A 256 -28.02 16.13 -31.82
CA GLU A 256 -27.68 16.31 -30.40
C GLU A 256 -27.44 14.97 -29.72
N SER A 257 -28.31 13.98 -30.01
CA SER A 257 -28.17 12.60 -29.55
C SER A 257 -26.89 11.96 -30.08
N TYR A 258 -26.57 12.16 -31.36
CA TYR A 258 -25.34 11.67 -31.97
C TYR A 258 -24.09 12.26 -31.28
N ARG A 259 -24.05 13.59 -31.08
CA ARG A 259 -22.93 14.25 -30.39
C ARG A 259 -22.74 13.74 -28.96
N LEU A 260 -23.83 13.48 -28.24
CA LEU A 260 -23.77 12.95 -26.87
C LEU A 260 -23.24 11.51 -26.86
N ILE A 261 -23.71 10.64 -27.76
CA ILE A 261 -23.19 9.27 -27.91
C ILE A 261 -21.70 9.26 -28.23
N VAL A 262 -21.23 10.12 -29.15
CA VAL A 262 -19.80 10.25 -29.46
C VAL A 262 -18.99 10.64 -28.22
N LYS A 263 -19.49 11.57 -27.39
CA LYS A 263 -18.83 11.94 -26.12
C LYS A 263 -18.78 10.78 -25.13
N ILE A 264 -19.84 9.97 -25.05
CA ILE A 264 -19.91 8.79 -24.18
C ILE A 264 -18.88 7.75 -24.63
N ILE A 265 -18.81 7.44 -25.93
CA ILE A 265 -17.86 6.48 -26.49
C ILE A 265 -16.42 6.93 -26.25
N ARG A 266 -16.12 8.22 -26.45
CA ARG A 266 -14.78 8.78 -26.16
C ARG A 266 -14.42 8.61 -24.69
N LEU A 267 -15.29 9.03 -23.77
CA LEU A 267 -15.05 8.88 -22.34
C LEU A 267 -14.87 7.39 -21.96
N HIS A 268 -15.69 6.49 -22.49
CA HIS A 268 -15.57 5.07 -22.23
C HIS A 268 -14.22 4.50 -22.70
N ASN A 269 -13.78 4.85 -23.91
CA ASN A 269 -12.46 4.47 -24.42
C ASN A 269 -11.33 5.05 -23.57
N ASP A 270 -11.46 6.31 -23.12
CA ASP A 270 -10.50 6.94 -22.23
C ASP A 270 -10.39 6.19 -20.90
N ILE A 271 -11.51 5.72 -20.33
CA ILE A 271 -11.50 4.93 -19.10
C ILE A 271 -10.82 3.57 -19.35
N ILE A 272 -11.09 2.90 -20.47
CA ILE A 272 -10.43 1.62 -20.81
C ILE A 272 -8.91 1.80 -20.89
N GLU A 273 -8.43 2.85 -21.54
CA GLU A 273 -6.99 3.16 -21.58
C GLU A 273 -6.43 3.41 -20.18
N PHE A 274 -7.15 4.17 -19.35
CA PHE A 274 -6.77 4.44 -17.96
C PHE A 274 -6.63 3.15 -17.14
N THR A 275 -7.60 2.24 -17.25
CA THR A 275 -7.57 0.93 -16.57
C THR A 275 -6.43 0.06 -17.07
N ARG A 276 -6.10 0.08 -18.37
CA ARG A 276 -4.95 -0.67 -18.91
C ARG A 276 -3.62 -0.20 -18.32
N ILE A 277 -3.45 1.11 -18.08
CA ILE A 277 -2.24 1.64 -17.45
C ILE A 277 -2.13 1.16 -16.00
N ILE A 278 -3.24 1.13 -15.27
CA ILE A 278 -3.29 0.61 -13.90
C ILE A 278 -2.95 -0.87 -13.88
N GLU A 279 -3.59 -1.66 -14.74
CA GLU A 279 -3.34 -3.10 -14.89
C GLU A 279 -1.86 -3.36 -15.18
N ALA A 280 -1.31 -2.74 -16.22
CA ALA A 280 0.11 -2.88 -16.55
C ALA A 280 1.06 -2.46 -15.41
N SER A 281 0.61 -1.61 -14.48
CA SER A 281 1.40 -1.17 -13.33
C SER A 281 1.38 -2.15 -12.17
N TYR A 282 0.33 -2.95 -12.00
CA TYR A 282 0.13 -3.79 -10.81
C TYR A 282 -0.09 -5.28 -11.09
N THR A 283 -0.28 -5.73 -12.33
CA THR A 283 -0.52 -7.17 -12.63
C THR A 283 0.60 -8.07 -12.12
N SER A 284 1.86 -7.76 -12.42
CA SER A 284 3.01 -8.55 -11.95
C SER A 284 3.13 -8.52 -10.42
N TYR A 285 2.76 -7.39 -9.80
CA TYR A 285 2.75 -7.26 -8.35
C TYR A 285 1.69 -8.16 -7.72
N PHE A 286 0.45 -8.11 -8.19
CA PHE A 286 -0.63 -8.95 -7.65
C PHE A 286 -0.35 -10.43 -7.84
N PHE A 287 0.31 -10.81 -8.93
CA PHE A 287 0.74 -12.20 -9.13
C PHE A 287 1.72 -12.66 -8.04
N ILE A 288 2.79 -11.88 -7.81
CA ILE A 288 3.78 -12.19 -6.78
C ILE A 288 3.16 -12.17 -5.38
N GLU A 289 2.31 -11.18 -5.08
CA GLU A 289 1.62 -11.09 -3.79
C GLU A 289 0.70 -12.30 -3.55
N MET A 290 -0.03 -12.74 -4.57
CA MET A 290 -0.87 -13.94 -4.50
C MET A 290 -0.04 -15.19 -4.20
N ASP A 291 1.10 -15.37 -4.86
CA ASP A 291 2.01 -16.50 -4.63
C ASP A 291 2.57 -16.49 -3.19
N ILE A 292 2.94 -15.32 -2.67
CA ILE A 292 3.41 -15.17 -1.29
C ILE A 292 2.30 -15.50 -0.30
N THR A 293 1.08 -14.98 -0.53
CA THR A 293 -0.10 -15.30 0.28
C THR A 293 -0.37 -16.80 0.33
N ILE A 294 -0.38 -17.47 -0.83
CA ILE A 294 -0.66 -18.91 -0.90
C ILE A 294 0.41 -19.68 -0.13
N SER A 295 1.67 -19.28 -0.27
CA SER A 295 2.80 -19.88 0.46
C SER A 295 2.63 -19.72 1.97
N LEU A 296 2.29 -18.52 2.45
CA LEU A 296 2.06 -18.26 3.87
C LEU A 296 0.87 -19.06 4.43
N VAL A 297 -0.27 -19.10 3.72
CA VAL A 297 -1.46 -19.87 4.15
C VAL A 297 -1.12 -21.37 4.22
N THR A 298 -0.35 -21.86 3.27
CA THR A 298 0.11 -23.26 3.25
C THR A 298 1.02 -23.55 4.44
N LEU A 299 1.98 -22.66 4.74
CA LEU A 299 2.87 -22.81 5.90
C LEU A 299 2.10 -22.86 7.22
N ILE A 300 1.09 -22.02 7.43
CA ILE A 300 0.23 -22.09 8.61
C ILE A 300 -0.49 -23.43 8.68
N SER A 301 -1.09 -23.85 7.56
CA SER A 301 -1.91 -25.07 7.52
C SER A 301 -1.07 -26.30 7.85
N VAL A 302 0.17 -26.35 7.35
CA VAL A 302 1.15 -27.37 7.70
C VAL A 302 1.53 -27.27 9.18
N ASN A 303 1.81 -26.05 9.67
CA ASN A 303 2.23 -25.86 11.06
C ASN A 303 1.14 -26.35 12.03
N ALA A 304 -0.10 -25.92 11.83
CA ALA A 304 -1.26 -26.28 12.64
C ALA A 304 -1.65 -27.76 12.60
N SER A 305 -1.26 -28.49 11.55
CA SER A 305 -1.63 -29.90 11.37
C SER A 305 -0.55 -30.86 11.87
N ILE A 306 0.73 -30.49 11.74
CA ILE A 306 1.85 -31.34 12.13
C ILE A 306 2.24 -31.10 13.58
N PHE A 307 2.24 -29.85 13.99
CA PHE A 307 2.69 -29.44 15.30
C PHE A 307 1.44 -29.02 16.07
N ASP A 308 1.25 -29.54 17.28
CA ASP A 308 0.17 -29.11 18.19
C ASP A 308 0.50 -27.69 18.67
N THR A 309 0.53 -26.76 17.72
CA THR A 309 1.17 -25.46 17.86
C THR A 309 0.34 -24.67 18.86
N ALA A 310 1.04 -24.08 19.84
CA ALA A 310 0.38 -23.27 20.83
C ALA A 310 -0.45 -22.13 20.16
N PRO A 311 -1.65 -21.83 20.69
CA PRO A 311 -2.62 -20.95 20.02
C PRO A 311 -2.13 -19.52 19.82
N ASP A 312 -1.20 -19.05 20.65
CA ASP A 312 -0.47 -17.79 20.51
C ASP A 312 0.37 -17.75 19.22
N ARG A 313 1.06 -18.84 18.89
CA ARG A 313 1.89 -18.94 17.66
C ARG A 313 1.02 -18.99 16.40
N LEU A 314 -0.12 -19.69 16.46
CA LEU A 314 -1.08 -19.68 15.36
C LEU A 314 -1.65 -18.28 15.13
N LEU A 315 -1.94 -17.54 16.20
CA LEU A 315 -2.41 -16.17 16.13
C LEU A 315 -1.37 -15.24 15.49
N GLU A 316 -0.09 -15.34 15.86
CA GLU A 316 1.00 -14.54 15.27
C GLU A 316 1.10 -14.74 13.75
N ILE A 317 1.09 -15.98 13.27
CA ILE A 317 1.21 -16.24 11.83
C ILE A 317 -0.10 -15.87 11.10
N MET A 318 -1.26 -16.09 11.70
CA MET A 318 -2.53 -15.61 11.15
C MET A 318 -2.50 -14.09 11.00
N LEU A 319 -2.01 -13.34 11.98
CA LEU A 319 -1.87 -11.88 11.90
C LEU A 319 -0.95 -11.46 10.75
N LEU A 320 0.17 -12.15 10.51
CA LEU A 320 1.03 -11.89 9.34
C LEU A 320 0.29 -12.06 8.02
N ILE A 321 -0.50 -13.13 7.88
CA ILE A 321 -1.37 -13.33 6.71
C ILE A 321 -2.42 -12.24 6.61
N PHE A 322 -3.10 -11.92 7.70
CA PHE A 322 -4.16 -10.91 7.74
C PHE A 322 -3.66 -9.50 7.39
N VAL A 323 -2.42 -9.18 7.76
CA VAL A 323 -1.72 -7.93 7.39
C VAL A 323 -1.35 -7.93 5.90
N GLN A 324 -1.02 -9.08 5.34
CA GLN A 324 -0.59 -9.21 3.94
C GLN A 324 -1.74 -9.35 2.93
N ASN A 325 -2.89 -9.88 3.37
CA ASN A 325 -3.99 -10.29 2.48
C ASN A 325 -5.07 -9.26 2.21
N PHE A 326 -5.09 -8.14 2.94
CA PHE A 326 -6.11 -7.13 2.72
C PHE A 326 -5.57 -6.13 1.69
N HIS A 327 -6.16 -6.13 0.50
CA HIS A 327 -5.72 -5.36 -0.65
C HIS A 327 -6.90 -4.85 -1.46
#